data_AF-A0A3B8M7H4-F1
#
_entry.id   AF-A0A3B8M7H4-F1
#
_cell.length_a   1.000
_cell.length_b   1.000
_cell.length_c   1.000
_cell.angle_alpha   90.00
_cell.angle_beta   90.00
_cell.angle_gamma   90.00
#
_symmetry.space_group_name_H-M   'P 1'
#
loop_
_entity.id
_entity.type
_entity.pdbx_description
1 polymer ?
#
loop_
_entity_poly.entity_id
_entity_poly.type
_entity_poly.pdbx_seq_one_letter_code
_entity_poly.pdbx_strand_id
1 'polypeptide(L)'
;MAAPARLAHFVLRTNDIDALSNWYCTVLEAKVVHRNKMIAFATFDEEHHRIAFLDRGFEKGPDPERNGVDHVAFTYESLGDLVGTYVRLRELGILPERTINHGMTTSMYYADPDGNRIELQVENFSDPQEGLEFMNGPVFGENPIGVLFDADEMAERYDAGIPEEELLQQG
;
A
#
# COMPACT_ATOMS: atom_id res chain seq x y z
N MET A 1 -11.02 29.40 -5.14
CA MET A 1 -10.82 28.09 -5.79
C MET A 1 -10.95 27.03 -4.71
N ALA A 2 -11.66 25.94 -4.97
CA ALA A 2 -11.78 24.84 -4.01
C ALA A 2 -10.89 23.69 -4.47
N ALA A 3 -10.10 23.15 -3.55
CA ALA A 3 -9.34 21.93 -3.80
C ALA A 3 -10.24 20.69 -3.59
N PRO A 4 -9.92 19.55 -4.21
CA PRO A 4 -10.55 18.27 -3.87
C PRO A 4 -10.31 17.90 -2.40
N ALA A 5 -11.30 17.27 -1.76
CA ALA A 5 -11.21 16.91 -0.33
C ALA A 5 -10.47 15.59 -0.06
N ARG A 6 -10.47 14.66 -1.02
CA ARG A 6 -9.83 13.34 -0.91
C ARG A 6 -9.55 12.75 -2.29
N LEU A 7 -8.58 11.83 -2.38
CA LEU A 7 -8.54 10.86 -3.48
C LEU A 7 -9.83 10.03 -3.38
N ALA A 8 -10.59 9.85 -4.46
CA ALA A 8 -11.85 9.09 -4.43
C ALA A 8 -11.62 7.60 -4.72
N HIS A 9 -11.13 7.27 -5.91
CA HIS A 9 -10.84 5.91 -6.33
C HIS A 9 -9.82 5.86 -7.45
N PHE A 10 -9.31 4.66 -7.73
CA PHE A 10 -8.54 4.35 -8.93
C PHE A 10 -9.09 3.08 -9.59
N VAL A 11 -8.76 2.87 -10.87
CA VAL A 11 -9.30 1.77 -11.68
C VAL A 11 -8.16 0.96 -12.26
N LEU A 12 -8.18 -0.34 -12.01
CA LEU A 12 -7.25 -1.30 -12.57
C LEU A 12 -7.88 -2.01 -13.76
N ARG A 13 -7.04 -2.34 -14.73
CA ARG A 13 -7.43 -3.15 -15.88
C ARG A 13 -6.87 -4.55 -15.67
N THR A 14 -7.69 -5.55 -15.93
CA THR A 14 -7.33 -6.96 -15.75
C THR A 14 -7.98 -7.82 -16.83
N ASN A 15 -7.55 -9.06 -16.98
CA ASN A 15 -8.30 -10.11 -17.68
C ASN A 15 -8.88 -11.16 -16.71
N ASP A 16 -8.63 -11.03 -15.40
CA ASP A 16 -9.16 -11.88 -14.34
C ASP A 16 -9.63 -11.02 -13.14
N ILE A 17 -10.87 -10.52 -13.25
CA ILE A 17 -11.50 -9.71 -12.19
C ILE A 17 -11.53 -10.46 -10.87
N ASP A 18 -11.74 -11.77 -10.88
CA ASP A 18 -11.94 -12.53 -9.65
C ASP A 18 -10.62 -12.69 -8.91
N ALA A 19 -9.53 -13.04 -9.61
CA ALA A 19 -8.21 -13.11 -9.00
C ALA A 19 -7.78 -11.75 -8.42
N LEU A 20 -7.87 -10.68 -9.23
CA LEU A 20 -7.42 -9.35 -8.81
C LEU A 20 -8.29 -8.79 -7.66
N SER A 21 -9.61 -8.86 -7.78
CA SER A 21 -10.50 -8.32 -6.74
C SER A 21 -10.41 -9.09 -5.43
N ASN A 22 -10.25 -10.42 -5.46
CA ASN A 22 -10.03 -11.22 -4.25
C ASN A 22 -8.74 -10.81 -3.54
N TRP A 23 -7.66 -10.56 -4.30
CA TRP A 23 -6.41 -10.11 -3.74
C TRP A 23 -6.54 -8.75 -3.05
N TYR A 24 -7.10 -7.74 -3.72
CA TYR A 24 -7.29 -6.41 -3.12
C TYR A 24 -8.24 -6.43 -1.91
N CYS A 25 -9.31 -7.22 -1.97
CA CYS A 25 -10.22 -7.39 -0.84
C CYS A 25 -9.53 -8.06 0.35
N THR A 26 -8.61 -8.99 0.09
CA THR A 26 -7.82 -9.63 1.14
C THR A 26 -6.81 -8.65 1.74
N VAL A 27 -6.05 -7.94 0.90
CA VAL A 27 -4.98 -7.04 1.34
C VAL A 27 -5.51 -5.87 2.14
N LEU A 28 -6.52 -5.17 1.59
CA LEU A 28 -7.05 -3.93 2.16
C LEU A 28 -8.29 -4.13 3.04
N GLU A 29 -8.63 -5.39 3.35
CA GLU A 29 -9.88 -5.77 4.04
C GLU A 29 -11.13 -5.15 3.39
N ALA A 30 -11.09 -4.99 2.07
CA ALA A 30 -12.16 -4.38 1.30
C ALA A 30 -13.30 -5.37 1.02
N LYS A 31 -14.46 -4.83 0.66
CA LYS A 31 -15.64 -5.59 0.24
C LYS A 31 -16.06 -5.21 -1.18
N VAL A 32 -16.39 -6.19 -2.00
CA VAL A 32 -17.03 -5.96 -3.30
C VAL A 32 -18.47 -5.50 -3.08
N VAL A 33 -18.83 -4.34 -3.64
CA VAL A 33 -20.16 -3.73 -3.52
C VAL A 33 -21.01 -3.88 -4.78
N HIS A 34 -20.37 -4.11 -5.92
CA HIS A 34 -21.05 -4.41 -7.18
C HIS A 34 -20.12 -5.23 -8.08
N ARG A 35 -20.68 -6.22 -8.79
CA ARG A 35 -19.96 -7.04 -9.76
C ARG A 35 -20.85 -7.42 -10.93
N ASN A 36 -20.31 -7.33 -12.14
CA ASN A 36 -20.84 -7.97 -13.33
C ASN A 36 -19.68 -8.61 -14.14
N LYS A 37 -19.94 -9.05 -15.38
CA LYS A 37 -18.93 -9.73 -16.21
C LYS A 37 -17.74 -8.84 -16.63
N MET A 38 -17.93 -7.53 -16.71
CA MET A 38 -16.94 -6.58 -17.23
C MET A 38 -16.27 -5.79 -16.11
N ILE A 39 -16.94 -5.60 -14.97
CA ILE A 39 -16.42 -4.73 -13.92
C ILE A 39 -16.85 -5.18 -12.52
N ALA A 40 -15.94 -5.02 -11.56
CA ALA A 40 -16.23 -5.09 -10.13
C ALA A 40 -15.80 -3.81 -9.43
N PHE A 41 -16.53 -3.43 -8.37
CA PHE A 41 -16.24 -2.28 -7.52
C PHE A 41 -16.09 -2.74 -6.09
N ALA A 42 -15.03 -2.29 -5.41
CA ALA A 42 -14.76 -2.59 -4.01
C ALA A 42 -14.54 -1.31 -3.19
N THR A 43 -14.89 -1.38 -1.91
CA THR A 43 -14.66 -0.30 -0.93
C THR A 43 -14.14 -0.87 0.39
N PHE A 44 -13.36 -0.07 1.11
CA PHE A 44 -12.91 -0.36 2.48
C PHE A 44 -13.32 0.77 3.46
N ASP A 45 -14.07 1.77 3.00
CA ASP A 45 -14.59 2.86 3.83
C ASP A 45 -15.97 3.36 3.34
N GLU A 46 -16.35 4.58 3.73
CA GLU A 46 -17.66 5.20 3.40
C GLU A 46 -17.79 5.68 1.94
N GLU A 47 -16.71 5.71 1.15
CA GLU A 47 -16.83 6.01 -0.28
C GLU A 47 -17.51 4.84 -1.01
N HIS A 48 -18.32 5.15 -2.02
CA HIS A 48 -19.10 4.12 -2.73
C HIS A 48 -18.23 3.03 -3.37
N HIS A 49 -16.98 3.36 -3.72
CA HIS A 49 -15.91 2.44 -4.08
C HIS A 49 -14.58 3.18 -4.03
N ARG A 50 -13.52 2.48 -3.62
CA ARG A 50 -12.13 2.96 -3.65
C ARG A 50 -11.36 2.37 -4.82
N ILE A 51 -11.77 1.19 -5.28
CA ILE A 51 -11.11 0.46 -6.36
C ILE A 51 -12.16 -0.11 -7.30
N ALA A 52 -11.91 -0.01 -8.60
CA ALA A 52 -12.66 -0.73 -9.61
C ALA A 52 -11.73 -1.61 -10.45
N PHE A 53 -12.21 -2.79 -10.82
CA PHE A 53 -11.50 -3.81 -11.60
C PHE A 53 -12.21 -3.98 -12.92
N LEU A 54 -11.60 -3.54 -14.02
CA LEU A 54 -12.20 -3.51 -15.35
C LEU A 54 -11.57 -4.56 -16.26
N ASP A 55 -12.38 -5.52 -16.71
CA ASP A 55 -12.03 -6.40 -17.82
C ASP A 55 -12.36 -5.74 -19.15
N ARG A 56 -11.35 -5.55 -20.01
CA ARG A 56 -11.55 -5.03 -21.37
C ARG A 56 -11.51 -6.12 -22.45
N GLY A 57 -11.53 -7.39 -22.06
CA GLY A 57 -11.48 -8.54 -22.94
C GLY A 57 -10.09 -8.77 -23.55
N PHE A 58 -9.02 -8.53 -22.78
CA PHE A 58 -7.67 -8.79 -23.26
C PHE A 58 -7.41 -10.29 -23.39
N GLU A 59 -6.85 -10.75 -24.52
CA GLU A 59 -6.49 -12.16 -24.73
C GLU A 59 -5.31 -12.61 -23.84
N LYS A 60 -4.48 -11.66 -23.40
CA LYS A 60 -3.40 -11.82 -22.42
C LYS A 60 -3.55 -10.72 -21.37
N GLY A 61 -3.18 -10.99 -20.11
CA GLY A 61 -3.24 -9.99 -19.03
C GLY A 61 -2.52 -8.68 -19.39
N PRO A 62 -2.80 -7.60 -18.64
CA PRO A 62 -2.11 -6.31 -18.85
C PRO A 62 -0.59 -6.51 -18.86
N ASP A 63 0.10 -5.82 -19.75
CA ASP A 63 1.57 -5.82 -19.78
C ASP A 63 2.07 -5.03 -18.55
N PRO A 64 2.76 -5.69 -17.59
CA PRO A 64 3.21 -5.04 -16.35
C PRO A 64 4.13 -3.84 -16.62
N GLU A 65 4.87 -3.84 -17.73
CA GLU A 65 5.81 -2.76 -18.08
C GLU A 65 5.13 -1.59 -18.83
N ARG A 66 3.84 -1.70 -19.18
CA ARG A 66 3.13 -0.71 -20.02
C ARG A 66 2.03 0.08 -19.32
N ASN A 67 1.69 -0.24 -18.08
CA ASN A 67 0.74 0.55 -17.31
C ASN A 67 1.53 1.58 -16.48
N GLY A 68 1.58 2.84 -16.95
CA GLY A 68 2.44 3.90 -16.42
C GLY A 68 2.14 4.44 -15.00
N VAL A 69 1.58 3.63 -14.11
CA VAL A 69 1.49 3.91 -12.67
C VAL A 69 2.56 3.06 -11.99
N ASP A 70 3.57 3.68 -11.36
CA ASP A 70 4.62 2.94 -10.66
C ASP A 70 4.05 2.15 -9.47
N HIS A 71 3.30 2.82 -8.59
CA HIS A 71 2.51 2.20 -7.52
C HIS A 71 1.35 3.09 -7.07
N VAL A 72 0.43 2.50 -6.30
CA VAL A 72 -0.60 3.21 -5.52
C VAL A 72 -0.35 2.95 -4.03
N ALA A 73 -0.24 4.03 -3.25
CA ALA A 73 0.04 3.94 -1.81
C ALA A 73 -1.25 4.03 -0.96
N PHE A 74 -1.29 3.23 0.10
CA PHE A 74 -2.32 3.21 1.14
C PHE A 74 -1.65 3.38 2.50
N THR A 75 -2.11 4.37 3.27
CA THR A 75 -1.55 4.69 4.58
C THR A 75 -2.46 4.14 5.69
N TYR A 76 -1.86 3.47 6.67
CA TYR A 76 -2.48 3.04 7.93
C TYR A 76 -2.37 4.12 9.01
N GLU A 77 -3.23 4.04 10.03
CA GLU A 77 -3.24 5.02 11.13
C GLU A 77 -2.07 4.83 12.11
N SER A 78 -1.57 3.60 12.26
CA SER A 78 -0.49 3.26 13.21
C SER A 78 0.49 2.24 12.65
N LEU A 79 1.68 2.16 13.25
CA LEU A 79 2.66 1.11 12.91
C LEU A 79 2.11 -0.27 13.26
N GLY A 80 1.37 -0.37 14.37
CA GLY A 80 0.68 -1.61 14.76
C GLY A 80 -0.26 -2.15 13.69
N ASP A 81 -1.03 -1.28 13.02
CA ASP A 81 -1.93 -1.72 11.95
C ASP A 81 -1.16 -2.21 10.71
N LEU A 82 -0.05 -1.55 10.36
CA LEU A 82 0.81 -1.99 9.26
C LEU A 82 1.48 -3.34 9.57
N VAL A 83 2.05 -3.49 10.77
CA VAL A 83 2.69 -4.74 11.23
C VAL A 83 1.67 -5.87 11.37
N GLY A 84 0.51 -5.60 11.96
CA GLY A 84 -0.59 -6.56 12.08
C GLY A 84 -1.10 -7.01 10.71
N THR A 85 -1.21 -6.08 9.76
CA THR A 85 -1.52 -6.40 8.36
C THR A 85 -0.45 -7.28 7.74
N TYR A 86 0.83 -6.94 7.91
CA TYR A 86 1.94 -7.76 7.40
C TYR A 86 1.86 -9.19 7.94
N VAL A 87 1.69 -9.38 9.25
CA VAL A 87 1.57 -10.70 9.87
C VAL A 87 0.41 -11.49 9.27
N ARG A 88 -0.77 -10.87 9.15
CA ARG A 88 -1.98 -11.47 8.54
C ARG A 88 -1.75 -11.89 7.09
N LEU A 89 -1.09 -11.05 6.28
CA LEU A 89 -0.83 -11.35 4.86
C LEU A 89 0.26 -12.40 4.67
N ARG A 90 1.30 -12.37 5.50
CA ARG A 90 2.36 -13.38 5.54
C ARG A 90 1.78 -14.78 5.77
N GLU A 91 0.82 -14.94 6.67
CA GLU A 91 0.13 -16.21 6.93
C GLU A 91 -0.64 -16.74 5.71
N LEU A 92 -1.02 -15.86 4.77
CA LEU A 92 -1.69 -16.21 3.51
C LEU A 92 -0.70 -16.38 2.35
N GLY A 93 0.61 -16.24 2.61
CA GLY A 93 1.66 -16.30 1.58
C GLY A 93 1.75 -15.05 0.70
N ILE A 94 1.13 -13.95 1.10
CA ILE A 94 1.24 -12.64 0.43
C ILE A 94 2.36 -11.87 1.12
N LEU A 95 3.52 -11.81 0.48
CA LEU A 95 4.73 -11.19 1.04
C LEU A 95 5.10 -9.92 0.28
N PRO A 96 5.68 -8.91 0.95
CA PRO A 96 6.20 -7.74 0.26
C PRO A 96 7.38 -8.12 -0.64
N GLU A 97 7.46 -7.53 -1.81
CA GLU A 97 8.63 -7.59 -2.70
C GLU A 97 9.78 -6.76 -2.13
N ARG A 98 9.45 -5.70 -1.40
CA ARG A 98 10.42 -4.76 -0.84
C ARG A 98 9.85 -4.00 0.35
N THR A 99 10.69 -3.79 1.36
CA THR A 99 10.37 -3.05 2.57
C THR A 99 11.40 -1.93 2.76
N ILE A 100 10.92 -0.72 2.98
CA ILE A 100 11.75 0.48 2.99
C ILE A 100 11.24 1.46 4.05
N ASN A 101 12.14 1.97 4.88
CA ASN A 101 11.90 3.16 5.68
C ASN A 101 12.48 4.37 4.93
N HIS A 102 11.60 5.17 4.33
CA HIS A 102 11.93 6.38 3.59
C HIS A 102 12.32 7.55 4.51
N GLY A 103 12.13 7.38 5.82
CA GLY A 103 12.39 8.36 6.87
C GLY A 103 11.13 9.11 7.27
N MET A 104 10.35 9.63 6.32
CA MET A 104 9.01 10.18 6.59
C MET A 104 7.93 9.10 6.62
N THR A 105 8.12 7.99 5.91
CA THR A 105 7.19 6.86 5.91
C THR A 105 7.93 5.53 6.03
N THR A 106 7.26 4.56 6.64
CA THR A 106 7.69 3.15 6.66
C THR A 106 6.76 2.35 5.77
N SER A 107 7.33 1.69 4.76
CA SER A 107 6.60 1.20 3.60
C SER A 107 6.92 -0.25 3.25
N MET A 108 5.89 -0.99 2.84
CA MET A 108 5.96 -2.36 2.35
C MET A 108 5.30 -2.44 0.97
N TYR A 109 6.06 -2.81 -0.05
CA TYR A 109 5.61 -2.89 -1.43
C TYR A 109 5.21 -4.32 -1.80
N TYR A 110 4.02 -4.48 -2.36
CA TYR A 110 3.48 -5.77 -2.81
C TYR A 110 3.17 -5.72 -4.31
N ALA A 111 3.34 -6.84 -5.00
CA ALA A 111 2.80 -7.03 -6.34
C ALA A 111 1.45 -7.75 -6.26
N ASP A 112 0.46 -7.20 -6.95
CA ASP A 112 -0.83 -7.85 -7.14
C ASP A 112 -0.76 -8.95 -8.23
N PRO A 113 -1.82 -9.77 -8.42
CA PRO A 113 -1.82 -10.85 -9.40
C PRO A 113 -1.55 -10.44 -10.85
N ASP A 114 -1.79 -9.17 -11.20
CA ASP A 114 -1.52 -8.61 -12.53
C ASP A 114 -0.15 -7.92 -12.61
N GLY A 115 0.61 -7.92 -11.51
CA GLY A 115 1.91 -7.28 -11.40
C GLY A 115 1.87 -5.78 -11.13
N ASN A 116 0.71 -5.19 -10.80
CA ASN A 116 0.70 -3.81 -10.34
C ASN A 116 1.31 -3.75 -8.95
N ARG A 117 2.16 -2.75 -8.71
CA ARG A 117 2.75 -2.53 -7.40
C ARG A 117 1.83 -1.67 -6.55
N ILE A 118 1.66 -2.04 -5.29
CA ILE A 118 1.07 -1.18 -4.27
C ILE A 118 2.05 -0.96 -3.15
N GLU A 119 1.85 0.12 -2.42
CA GLU A 119 2.59 0.46 -1.21
C GLU A 119 1.62 0.48 -0.03
N LEU A 120 1.91 -0.29 1.00
CA LEU A 120 1.27 -0.19 2.30
C LEU A 120 2.23 0.54 3.23
N GLN A 121 1.82 1.66 3.79
CA GLN A 121 2.71 2.49 4.60
C GLN A 121 2.06 3.03 5.88
N VAL A 122 2.89 3.61 6.73
CA VAL A 122 2.51 4.47 7.84
C VAL A 122 3.39 5.71 7.83
N GLU A 123 2.86 6.85 8.30
CA GLU A 123 3.65 8.07 8.53
C GLU A 123 4.54 7.89 9.77
N ASN A 124 5.82 8.23 9.67
CA ASN A 124 6.76 8.18 10.79
C ASN A 124 6.68 9.42 11.69
N PHE A 125 6.00 10.48 11.23
CA PHE A 125 5.81 11.74 11.95
C PHE A 125 4.32 12.00 12.19
N SER A 126 3.95 12.39 13.42
CA SER A 126 2.57 12.76 13.75
C SER A 126 2.16 14.13 13.20
N ASP A 127 3.14 15.03 13.01
CA ASP A 127 2.93 16.33 12.37
C ASP A 127 3.41 16.26 10.91
N PRO A 128 2.52 16.44 9.91
CA PRO A 128 2.91 16.49 8.50
C PRO A 128 4.00 17.53 8.19
N GLN A 129 4.08 18.61 8.98
CA GLN A 129 5.10 19.63 8.81
C GLN A 129 6.50 19.10 9.16
N GLU A 130 6.64 18.23 10.16
CA GLU A 130 7.91 17.60 10.52
C GLU A 130 8.37 16.63 9.42
N GLY A 131 7.44 15.86 8.84
CA GLY A 131 7.73 15.03 7.66
C GLY A 131 8.21 15.84 6.47
N LEU A 132 7.60 17.01 6.21
CA LEU A 132 8.05 17.93 5.18
C LEU A 132 9.44 18.52 5.49
N GLU A 133 9.72 18.86 6.75
CA GLU A 133 11.04 19.35 7.17
C GLU A 133 12.11 18.27 7.00
N PHE A 134 11.81 17.03 7.35
CA PHE A 134 12.69 15.88 7.10
C PHE A 134 13.01 15.72 5.61
N MET A 135 12.00 15.79 4.74
CA MET A 135 12.19 15.70 3.28
C MET A 135 13.08 16.82 2.72
N ASN A 136 13.07 18.00 3.32
CA ASN A 136 13.94 19.11 2.93
C ASN A 136 15.31 19.08 3.64
N GLY A 137 15.52 18.10 4.53
CA GLY A 137 16.71 17.94 5.33
C GLY A 137 17.84 17.17 4.62
N PRO A 138 19.05 17.15 5.24
CA PRO A 138 20.23 16.54 4.63
C PRO A 138 20.14 15.01 4.54
N VAL A 139 19.45 14.34 5.47
CA VAL A 139 19.30 12.87 5.49
C VAL A 139 18.56 12.40 4.24
N PHE A 140 17.39 12.99 3.96
CA PHE A 140 16.63 12.68 2.75
C PHE A 140 17.38 13.14 1.48
N GLY A 141 18.07 14.28 1.54
CA GLY A 141 18.89 14.75 0.42
C GLY A 141 20.03 13.79 0.03
N GLU A 142 20.59 13.05 0.99
CA GLU A 142 21.63 12.04 0.76
C GLU A 142 21.05 10.71 0.26
N ASN A 143 19.94 10.24 0.85
CA ASN A 143 19.29 8.99 0.47
C ASN A 143 17.76 9.13 0.36
N PRO A 144 17.23 9.62 -0.77
CA PRO A 144 15.79 9.82 -0.96
C PRO A 144 15.02 8.52 -1.18
N ILE A 145 15.71 7.40 -1.36
CA ILE A 145 15.10 6.07 -1.50
C ILE A 145 14.89 5.43 -0.12
N GLY A 146 15.59 5.88 0.92
CA GLY A 146 15.49 5.30 2.25
C GLY A 146 16.30 4.01 2.46
N VAL A 147 16.06 3.39 3.61
CA VAL A 147 16.83 2.25 4.13
C VAL A 147 15.95 1.00 4.12
N LEU A 148 16.50 -0.12 3.67
CA LEU A 148 15.80 -1.40 3.72
C LEU A 148 15.67 -1.87 5.17
N PHE A 149 14.53 -2.47 5.51
CA PHE A 149 14.32 -3.13 6.79
C PHE A 149 13.78 -4.54 6.58
N ASP A 150 13.96 -5.42 7.56
CA ASP A 150 13.37 -6.76 7.54
C ASP A 150 11.99 -6.72 8.23
N ALA A 151 10.95 -7.16 7.53
CA ALA A 151 9.57 -7.09 8.02
C ALA A 151 9.30 -8.10 9.15
N ASP A 152 9.97 -9.27 9.13
CA ASP A 152 9.88 -10.25 10.22
C ASP A 152 10.55 -9.67 11.46
N GLU A 153 11.74 -9.08 11.33
CA GLU A 153 12.44 -8.42 12.45
C GLU A 153 11.61 -7.27 13.05
N MET A 154 11.00 -6.44 12.19
CA MET A 154 10.12 -5.35 12.63
C MET A 154 8.93 -5.89 13.43
N ALA A 155 8.29 -6.96 12.95
CA ALA A 155 7.18 -7.59 13.64
C ALA A 155 7.60 -8.18 14.99
N GLU A 156 8.75 -8.87 15.05
CA GLU A 156 9.30 -9.42 16.30
C GLU A 156 9.61 -8.32 17.34
N ARG A 157 10.19 -7.20 16.91
CA ARG A 157 10.49 -6.06 17.79
C ARG A 157 9.21 -5.38 18.28
N TYR A 158 8.20 -5.26 17.41
CA TYR A 158 6.89 -4.74 17.80
C TYR A 158 6.23 -5.63 18.86
N ASP A 159 6.20 -6.95 18.64
CA ASP A 159 5.63 -7.92 19.59
C ASP A 159 6.40 -7.97 20.92
N ALA A 160 7.70 -7.65 20.91
CA ALA A 160 8.51 -7.50 22.12
C ALA A 160 8.19 -6.22 22.93
N GLY A 161 7.30 -5.35 22.43
CA GLY A 161 6.86 -4.13 23.10
C GLY A 161 7.81 -2.94 22.95
N ILE A 162 8.66 -2.95 21.91
CA ILE A 162 9.49 -1.77 21.59
C ILE A 162 8.56 -0.63 21.14
N PRO A 163 8.74 0.61 21.64
CA PRO A 163 7.88 1.74 21.28
C PRO A 163 7.87 2.02 19.77
N GLU A 164 6.71 2.35 19.21
CA GLU A 164 6.56 2.67 17.78
C GLU A 164 7.49 3.81 17.34
N GLU A 165 7.64 4.84 18.17
CA GLU A 165 8.55 5.98 17.93
C GLU A 165 10.01 5.56 17.71
N GLU A 166 10.43 4.42 18.28
CA GLU A 166 11.78 3.87 18.07
C GLU A 166 11.84 3.03 16.79
N LEU A 167 10.77 2.30 16.48
CA LEU A 167 10.69 1.43 15.29
C LEU A 167 10.52 2.22 13.99
N LEU A 168 9.89 3.39 14.05
CA LEU A 168 9.66 4.28 12.91
C LEU A 168 10.92 5.08 12.53
N GLN A 169 11.90 5.19 13.41
CA GLN A 169 13.14 5.90 13.11
C GLN A 169 13.92 5.19 12.00
N GLN A 170 14.38 5.97 11.03
CA GLN A 170 15.31 5.49 10.03
C GLN A 170 16.62 5.12 10.71
N GLY A 171 17.02 3.85 10.60
CA GLY A 171 18.23 3.30 11.22
C GLY A 171 19.53 3.90 10.71
#